data_AF-A0A3R9ZZT9-F1
#
_entry.id   AF-A0A3R9ZZT9-F1
#
_cell.length_a   1.000
_cell.length_b   1.000
_cell.length_c   1.000
_cell.angle_alpha   90.00
_cell.angle_beta   90.00
_cell.angle_gamma   90.00
#
_symmetry.space_group_name_H-M   'P 1'
#
loop_
_entity.id
_entity.type
_entity.pdbx_description
1 polymer ?
#
loop_
_entity_poly.entity_id
_entity_poly.type
_entity_poly.pdbx_seq_one_letter_code
_entity_poly.pdbx_strand_id
1 'polypeptide(L)' 'MRTIYENYRGFKINKDDNSYTAIHSNCIIMNQSPLSQVLDTIDSYIDSQLNALQTDESTSYPQS' A
#
# COMPACT_ATOMS: atom_id res chain seq x y z
N MET A 1 11.03 -16.25 -4.08
CA MET A 1 9.74 -15.61 -4.42
C MET A 1 8.62 -16.08 -3.47
N ARG A 2 8.05 -15.19 -2.65
CA ARG A 2 6.98 -15.45 -1.67
C ARG A 2 5.79 -14.54 -1.92
N THR A 3 4.57 -15.06 -1.84
CA THR A 3 3.36 -14.20 -1.87
C THR A 3 3.25 -13.40 -0.58
N ILE A 4 3.13 -12.08 -0.71
CA ILE A 4 2.96 -11.16 0.42
C ILE A 4 1.53 -10.62 0.51
N TYR A 5 0.83 -10.56 -0.64
CA TYR A 5 -0.59 -10.22 -0.69
C TYR A 5 -1.30 -11.13 -1.69
N GLU A 6 -2.35 -11.82 -1.25
CA GLU A 6 -3.19 -12.65 -2.12
C GLU A 6 -4.18 -11.82 -2.95
N ASN A 7 -4.65 -10.68 -2.41
CA ASN A 7 -5.55 -9.77 -3.12
C ASN A 7 -5.30 -8.31 -2.68
N TYR A 8 -4.21 -7.74 -3.14
CA TYR A 8 -3.94 -6.31 -3.05
C TYR A 8 -4.62 -5.58 -4.21
N ARG A 9 -5.78 -4.98 -3.95
CA ARG A 9 -6.53 -4.17 -4.93
C ARG A 9 -6.80 -4.90 -6.25
N GLY A 10 -7.10 -6.20 -6.19
CA GLY A 10 -7.34 -7.05 -7.36
C GLY A 10 -6.10 -7.77 -7.90
N PHE A 11 -4.91 -7.51 -7.35
CA PHE A 11 -3.66 -8.15 -7.76
C PHE A 11 -3.12 -9.06 -6.66
N LYS A 12 -2.57 -10.20 -7.04
CA LYS A 12 -1.70 -10.99 -6.18
C LYS A 12 -0.29 -10.43 -6.27
N ILE A 13 0.32 -10.11 -5.13
CA ILE A 13 1.67 -9.54 -5.06
C ILE A 13 2.63 -10.58 -4.50
N ASN A 14 3.64 -10.90 -5.29
CA ASN A 14 4.76 -11.72 -4.89
C ASN A 14 5.99 -10.85 -4.67
N LYS A 15 6.76 -11.12 -3.62
CA LYS A 15 8.06 -10.51 -3.35
C LYS A 15 9.18 -11.52 -3.60
N ASP A 16 10.20 -11.10 -4.31
CA ASP A 16 11.50 -11.76 -4.43
C ASP A 16 12.56 -10.78 -3.90
N ASP A 17 13.76 -11.25 -3.52
CA ASP A 17 14.73 -10.53 -2.67
C ASP A 17 14.74 -8.99 -2.81
N ASN A 18 14.77 -8.48 -4.04
CA ASN A 18 14.71 -7.04 -4.36
C ASN A 18 13.62 -6.63 -5.36
N SER A 19 12.64 -7.49 -5.66
CA SER A 19 11.62 -7.20 -6.66
C SER A 19 10.22 -7.61 -6.22
N TYR A 20 9.23 -6.92 -6.76
CA TYR A 20 7.82 -7.27 -6.57
C TYR A 20 7.24 -7.65 -7.92
N THR A 21 6.29 -8.57 -7.90
CA THR A 21 5.56 -9.02 -9.07
C THR A 21 4.06 -8.93 -8.79
N ALA A 22 3.33 -8.25 -9.67
CA ALA A 22 1.88 -8.19 -9.64
C ALA A 22 1.30 -9.22 -10.63
N ILE A 23 0.39 -10.05 -10.13
CA ILE A 23 -0.27 -11.11 -10.88
C ILE A 23 -1.77 -10.83 -10.90
N HIS A 24 -2.38 -10.83 -12.08
CA HIS A 24 -3.83 -10.73 -12.26
C HIS A 24 -4.29 -11.84 -13.20
N SER A 25 -5.36 -12.55 -12.84
CA SER A 25 -5.89 -13.67 -13.65
C SER A 25 -4.80 -14.67 -14.06
N ASN A 26 -3.91 -15.01 -13.12
CA ASN A 26 -2.78 -15.93 -13.30
C ASN A 26 -1.68 -15.46 -14.29
N CYS A 27 -1.72 -14.22 -14.76
CA CYS A 27 -0.69 -13.61 -15.60
C CYS A 27 0.12 -12.58 -14.80
N ILE A 28 1.44 -12.55 -15.01
CA ILE A 28 2.31 -11.49 -14.49
C ILE A 28 2.03 -10.23 -15.31
N ILE A 29 1.48 -9.20 -14.67
CA ILE A 29 1.17 -7.91 -15.30
C ILE A 29 2.35 -6.95 -15.18
N MET A 30 3.15 -7.09 -14.12
CA MET A 30 4.26 -6.19 -13.84
C MET A 30 5.30 -6.91 -12.98
N ASN A 31 6.58 -6.85 -13.38
CA ASN A 31 7.69 -7.53 -12.70
C ASN A 31 8.94 -6.66 -12.47
N GLN A 32 8.82 -5.34 -12.65
CA GLN A 32 9.97 -4.43 -12.60
C GLN A 32 10.03 -3.67 -11.27
N SER A 33 11.24 -3.20 -10.92
CA SER A 33 11.53 -2.34 -9.76
C SER A 33 10.55 -1.22 -9.44
N PRO A 34 9.89 -0.50 -10.39
CA PRO A 34 8.87 0.49 -10.05
C PRO A 34 7.71 -0.06 -9.20
N LEU A 35 7.43 -1.37 -9.20
CA LEU A 35 6.34 -1.92 -8.37
C LEU A 35 6.66 -1.80 -6.87
N SER A 36 7.94 -1.95 -6.47
CA SER A 36 8.31 -1.74 -5.06
C SER A 36 8.01 -0.31 -4.64
N GLN A 37 8.46 0.66 -5.44
CA GLN A 37 8.31 2.08 -5.17
C GLN A 37 6.83 2.49 -5.13
N VAL A 38 6.01 1.93 -6.01
CA VAL A 38 4.56 2.16 -6.02
C VAL A 38 3.92 1.65 -4.74
N LEU A 39 4.25 0.43 -4.29
CA LEU A 39 3.72 -0.12 -3.04
C LEU A 39 4.17 0.70 -1.83
N ASP A 40 5.46 1.03 -1.74
CA ASP A 40 6.02 1.84 -0.65
C ASP A 40 5.36 3.23 -0.58
N THR A 41 5.06 3.83 -1.74
CA THR A 41 4.36 5.12 -1.84
C THR A 41 2.91 5.00 -1.38
N ILE A 42 2.20 3.94 -1.75
CA ILE A 42 0.82 3.72 -1.31
C ILE A 42 0.76 3.50 0.20
N ASP A 43 1.66 2.70 0.76
CA ASP A 43 1.72 2.44 2.20
C ASP A 43 1.99 3.75 2.95
N SER A 44 2.96 4.55 2.48
CA SER A 44 3.27 5.88 3.04
C SER A 44 2.08 6.85 2.97
N TYR A 45 1.29 6.80 1.89
CA TYR A 45 0.08 7.62 1.74
C TYR A 45 -1.05 7.19 2.68
N ILE A 46 -1.24 5.89 2.88
CA ILE A 46 -2.25 5.39 3.81
C ILE A 46 -1.89 5.78 5.24
N ASP A 47 -0.62 5.61 5.63
CA ASP A 47 -0.12 5.99 6.95
C ASP A 47 -0.27 7.50 7.21
N SER A 48 0.01 8.35 6.21
CA SER A 48 -0.14 9.80 6.37
C SER A 48 -1.61 10.22 6.54
N GLN A 49 -2.54 9.59 5.82
CA GLN A 49 -3.97 9.83 5.96
C GLN A 49 -4.51 9.35 7.32
N LEU A 50 -4.01 8.23 7.83
CA LEU A 50 -4.38 7.70 9.15
C LEU A 50 -3.96 8.65 10.28
N ASN A 51 -2.74 9.21 10.17
CA ASN A 51 -2.23 10.22 11.11
C ASN A 51 -3.00 11.54 11.02
N ALA A 52 -3.42 11.95 9.81
CA ALA A 52 -4.24 13.14 9.62
C ALA A 52 -5.62 13.00 10.29
N LEU A 53 -6.25 11.82 10.19
CA LEU A 53 -7.54 11.53 10.82
C LEU A 53 -7.47 11.49 12.36
N GLN A 54 -6.34 11.08 12.95
CA GLN A 54 -6.15 11.10 14.41
C GLN A 54 -5.90 12.50 14.98
N THR A 55 -5.48 13.46 14.15
CA THR A 55 -5.17 14.82 14.60
C THR A 55 -6.41 15.72 14.67
N ASP A 56 -7.50 15.37 13.97
CA ASP A 56 -8.72 16.19 13.88
C ASP A 56 -9.70 16.00 15.06
N GLU A 57 -9.57 14.94 15.87
CA GLU A 57 -10.48 14.66 17.01
C GLU A 57 -10.09 15.42 18.31
N SER A 58 -9.07 16.27 18.29
CA SER A 58 -8.56 16.97 19.49
C SER A 58 -8.98 18.44 19.63
N THR A 59 -9.63 19.06 18.64
CA THR A 59 -10.08 20.46 18.73
C THR A 59 -11.50 20.55 19.29
N SER A 60 -11.62 20.26 20.59
CA SER A 60 -12.82 20.55 21.38
C SER A 60 -13.18 22.04 21.29
N TYR A 61 -14.46 22.27 20.98
CA TYR A 61 -15.19 23.53 20.87
C TYR A 61 -14.80 24.60 21.91
N PRO A 62 -14.78 25.91 21.55
CA PRO A 62 -14.70 26.97 22.55
C PRO A 62 -16.01 27.00 23.36
N GLN A 63 -15.88 26.74 24.65
CA GLN A 63 -16.94 26.91 25.64
C GLN A 63 -17.15 28.41 25.89
N SER A 64 -18.43 28.79 25.92
CA SER A 64 -19.01 30.15 26.02
C SER A 64 -18.32 31.12 26.99
#